data_AF-A0A383CEX2-F1
#
_entry.id   AF-A0A383CEX2-F1
#
_cell.length_a   1.000
_cell.length_b   1.000
_cell.length_c   1.000
_cell.angle_alpha   90.00
_cell.angle_beta   90.00
_cell.angle_gamma   90.00
#
_symmetry.space_group_name_H-M   'P 1'
#
loop_
_entity.id
_entity.type
_entity.pdbx_description
1 polymer ?
#
loop_
_entity_poly.entity_id
_entity_poly.type
_entity_poly.pdbx_seq_one_letter_code
_entity_poly.pdbx_strand_id
1 'polypeptide(L)'
;ENLPPKEFSRRLREEFVIHRVGKGKNRQVLFTGYYAPTMEASRIRTEKYRYPIYKLPEPSSKLQFVGHPNYKIHESSAPNAKKWRQYTRRQIDGEGILAGRKLEIAWLENDVDRFFLHIQGSGQLNFRDGTASGVHFAGVNNYKFGGLGKRMISDGVIDLSEGSMQGIKKYFKEHPEDIQKYFFQNKRYVFFKLSNKGGPRGSGGGELIDGRSIATDKKVSPAGGLAFVQLRKPILNNNNK
;
A
#
# COMPACT_ATOMS: atom_id res chain seq x y z
N GLU A 1 -15.05 20.57 15.83
CA GLU A 1 -14.95 20.16 17.25
C GLU A 1 -15.39 18.71 17.41
N ASN A 2 -14.84 17.99 18.39
CA ASN A 2 -15.29 16.64 18.72
C ASN A 2 -16.60 16.74 19.51
N LEU A 3 -17.68 16.13 19.01
CA LEU A 3 -18.97 16.09 19.72
C LEU A 3 -18.87 15.24 20.99
N PRO A 4 -19.62 15.57 22.06
CA PRO A 4 -19.78 14.69 23.21
C PRO A 4 -20.33 13.31 22.78
N PRO A 5 -19.94 12.19 23.44
CA PRO A 5 -20.31 10.84 22.99
C PRO A 5 -21.81 10.59 22.82
N LYS A 6 -22.64 11.16 23.71
CA LYS A 6 -24.11 11.06 23.62
C LYS A 6 -24.63 11.77 22.38
N GLU A 7 -24.13 12.97 22.12
CA GLU A 7 -24.54 13.80 20.98
C GLU A 7 -24.06 13.19 19.65
N PHE A 8 -22.83 12.69 19.60
CA PHE A 8 -22.32 11.95 18.45
C PHE A 8 -23.20 10.73 18.14
N SER A 9 -23.55 9.94 19.16
CA SER A 9 -24.39 8.75 18.98
C SER A 9 -25.80 9.08 18.51
N ARG A 10 -26.37 10.20 18.99
CA ARG A 10 -27.68 10.69 18.58
C ARG A 10 -27.66 11.08 17.10
N ARG A 11 -26.75 11.99 16.71
CA ARG A 11 -26.59 12.43 15.31
C ARG A 11 -26.30 11.28 14.36
N LEU A 12 -25.48 10.31 14.78
CA LEU A 12 -25.18 9.14 13.95
C LEU A 12 -26.43 8.31 13.63
N ARG A 13 -27.41 8.20 14.55
CA ARG A 13 -28.67 7.49 14.30
C ARG A 13 -29.68 8.32 13.50
N GLU A 14 -29.64 9.64 13.61
CA GLU A 14 -30.55 10.54 12.91
C GLU A 14 -30.11 10.80 11.46
N GLU A 15 -28.80 10.91 11.22
CA GLU A 15 -28.24 11.32 9.92
C GLU A 15 -27.78 10.14 9.07
N PHE A 16 -27.60 8.95 9.65
CA PHE A 16 -27.08 7.78 8.94
C PHE A 16 -27.95 6.54 9.11
N VAL A 17 -28.08 5.77 8.03
CA VAL A 17 -28.64 4.41 8.08
C VAL A 17 -27.51 3.42 8.35
N ILE A 18 -27.62 2.66 9.44
CA ILE A 18 -26.60 1.70 9.85
C ILE A 18 -26.84 0.35 9.17
N HIS A 19 -25.87 -0.11 8.39
CA HIS A 19 -25.90 -1.42 7.74
C HIS A 19 -24.89 -2.38 8.38
N ARG A 20 -25.34 -3.59 8.73
CA ARG A 20 -24.44 -4.67 9.19
C ARG A 20 -23.85 -5.40 8.00
N VAL A 21 -22.54 -5.29 7.82
CA VAL A 21 -21.80 -5.88 6.69
C VAL A 21 -21.06 -7.15 7.12
N GLY A 22 -21.06 -8.19 6.29
CA GLY A 22 -20.28 -9.41 6.49
C GLY A 22 -20.86 -10.64 5.79
N LYS A 23 -20.09 -11.74 5.80
CA LYS A 23 -20.46 -13.02 5.17
C LYS A 23 -21.04 -14.00 6.18
N GLY A 24 -21.92 -14.88 5.69
CA GLY A 24 -22.57 -15.94 6.48
C GLY A 24 -23.59 -15.43 7.49
N LYS A 25 -24.18 -16.36 8.25
CA LYS A 25 -25.22 -16.07 9.26
C LYS A 25 -24.75 -15.07 10.33
N ASN A 26 -23.47 -15.14 10.70
CA ASN A 26 -22.90 -14.29 11.75
C ASN A 26 -22.31 -12.97 11.23
N ARG A 27 -22.39 -12.70 9.92
CA ARG A 27 -21.84 -11.51 9.26
C ARG A 27 -20.37 -11.29 9.63
N GLN A 28 -19.55 -12.33 9.52
CA GLN A 28 -18.12 -12.22 9.83
C GLN A 28 -17.37 -11.51 8.69
N VAL A 29 -16.31 -10.80 9.07
CA VAL A 29 -15.40 -10.07 8.19
C VAL A 29 -13.97 -10.39 8.61
N LEU A 30 -13.09 -10.63 7.65
CA LEU A 30 -11.65 -10.74 7.91
C LEU A 30 -11.06 -9.35 8.10
N PHE A 31 -10.46 -9.11 9.27
CA PHE A 31 -9.73 -7.88 9.58
C PHE A 31 -8.23 -8.16 9.63
N THR A 32 -7.46 -7.32 8.95
CA THR A 32 -5.99 -7.34 8.95
C THR A 32 -5.45 -5.96 9.31
N GLY A 33 -4.25 -5.90 9.91
CA GLY A 33 -3.54 -4.65 10.19
C GLY A 33 -2.60 -4.25 9.05
N TYR A 34 -2.42 -2.94 8.86
CA TYR A 34 -1.41 -2.36 7.98
C TYR A 34 -0.85 -1.10 8.64
N TYR A 35 0.30 -0.62 8.17
CA TYR A 35 0.97 0.58 8.71
C TYR A 35 1.73 1.30 7.61
N ALA A 36 2.10 2.55 7.86
CA ALA A 36 3.01 3.30 7.00
C ALA A 36 4.46 3.06 7.47
N PRO A 37 5.31 2.32 6.73
CA PRO A 37 6.69 2.10 7.12
C PRO A 37 7.50 3.39 7.02
N THR A 38 8.38 3.61 8.00
CA THR A 38 9.44 4.61 7.94
C THR A 38 10.70 3.95 7.39
N MET A 39 11.35 4.59 6.42
CA MET A 39 12.54 4.06 5.77
C MET A 39 13.55 5.18 5.49
N GLU A 40 14.82 4.83 5.57
CA GLU A 40 15.91 5.69 5.14
C GLU A 40 15.98 5.73 3.61
N ALA A 41 16.18 6.93 3.06
CA ALA A 41 16.20 7.17 1.64
C ALA A 41 17.23 8.22 1.23
N SER A 42 17.57 8.23 -0.05
CA SER A 42 18.40 9.27 -0.67
C SER A 42 17.67 9.90 -1.85
N ARG A 43 17.94 11.19 -2.10
CA ARG A 43 17.52 11.92 -3.31
C ARG A 43 18.48 11.75 -4.47
N ILE A 44 19.59 11.05 -4.24
CA ILE A 44 20.60 10.74 -5.26
C ILE A 44 20.97 9.26 -5.13
N ARG A 45 21.18 8.60 -6.27
CA ARG A 45 21.67 7.22 -6.29
C ARG A 45 23.07 7.17 -5.68
N THR A 46 23.31 6.21 -4.80
CA THR A 46 24.64 5.87 -4.28
C THR A 46 24.82 4.36 -4.25
N GLU A 47 25.99 3.86 -3.84
CA GLU A 47 26.22 2.42 -3.64
C GLU A 47 25.28 1.82 -2.59
N LYS A 48 25.04 2.58 -1.51
CA LYS A 48 24.11 2.24 -0.44
C LYS A 48 22.66 2.38 -0.89
N TYR A 49 22.28 3.53 -1.46
CA TYR A 49 20.91 3.82 -1.91
C TYR A 49 20.79 3.58 -3.42
N ARG A 50 20.55 2.32 -3.78
CA ARG A 50 20.58 1.86 -5.17
C ARG A 50 19.22 1.47 -5.75
N TYR A 51 18.20 1.28 -4.92
CA TYR A 51 16.89 0.80 -5.37
C TYR A 51 15.91 1.97 -5.57
N PRO A 52 15.62 2.39 -6.81
CA PRO A 52 14.77 3.54 -7.06
C PRO A 52 13.30 3.22 -6.76
N ILE A 53 12.57 4.24 -6.33
CA ILE A 53 11.11 4.32 -6.45
C ILE A 53 10.75 5.39 -7.47
N TYR A 54 9.70 5.15 -8.25
CA TYR A 54 9.37 5.96 -9.42
C TYR A 54 8.08 6.76 -9.25
N LYS A 55 8.07 7.99 -9.77
CA LYS A 55 6.83 8.69 -10.10
C LYS A 55 6.17 8.09 -11.33
N LEU A 56 4.90 8.40 -11.51
CA LEU A 56 4.20 8.03 -12.73
C LEU A 56 4.92 8.59 -13.97
N PRO A 57 5.12 7.79 -15.02
CA PRO A 57 5.72 8.25 -16.28
C PRO A 57 4.92 9.35 -16.98
N GLU A 58 3.62 9.45 -16.70
CA GLU A 58 2.73 10.51 -17.17
C GLU A 58 1.77 10.93 -16.06
N PRO A 59 1.30 12.19 -16.02
CA PRO A 59 0.36 12.65 -15.01
C PRO A 59 -0.89 11.75 -14.93
N SER A 60 -1.30 11.39 -13.71
CA SER A 60 -2.58 10.73 -13.46
C SER A 60 -3.73 11.68 -13.82
N SER A 61 -4.82 11.13 -14.35
CA SER A 61 -6.11 11.80 -14.39
C SER A 61 -6.53 12.24 -12.97
N LYS A 62 -7.19 13.40 -12.88
CA LYS A 62 -7.64 14.03 -11.61
C LYS A 62 -8.50 13.06 -10.80
N LEU A 63 -8.42 13.18 -9.46
CA LEU A 63 -9.33 12.49 -8.53
C LEU A 63 -10.78 12.80 -8.92
N GLN A 64 -11.65 11.78 -8.91
CA GLN A 64 -13.10 11.97 -8.96
C GLN A 64 -13.67 11.66 -7.58
N PHE A 65 -14.42 12.61 -7.02
CA PHE A 65 -15.14 12.44 -5.77
C PHE A 65 -16.38 11.58 -5.98
N VAL A 66 -16.71 10.74 -4.99
CA VAL A 66 -17.97 9.98 -4.95
C VAL A 66 -19.12 10.99 -4.90
N GLY A 67 -20.10 10.87 -5.80
CA GLY A 67 -21.25 11.78 -5.92
C GLY A 67 -21.21 12.73 -7.12
N HIS A 68 -20.11 12.78 -7.88
CA HIS A 68 -20.11 13.44 -9.19
C HIS A 68 -21.00 12.64 -10.17
N PRO A 69 -21.79 13.29 -11.06
CA PRO A 69 -22.69 12.60 -11.99
C PRO A 69 -22.03 11.51 -12.85
N ASN A 70 -20.72 11.66 -13.08
CA ASN A 70 -19.89 10.73 -13.87
C ASN A 70 -18.95 9.84 -13.04
N TYR A 71 -19.18 9.69 -11.72
CA TYR A 71 -18.34 8.86 -10.87
C TYR A 71 -18.39 7.39 -11.30
N LYS A 72 -17.28 6.88 -11.85
CA LYS A 72 -17.10 5.45 -12.16
C LYS A 72 -16.06 4.85 -11.23
N ILE A 73 -16.39 3.70 -10.62
CA ILE A 73 -15.42 2.89 -9.87
C ILE A 73 -14.47 2.25 -10.89
N HIS A 74 -13.33 2.89 -11.13
CA HIS A 74 -12.23 2.26 -11.86
C HIS A 74 -11.35 1.49 -10.88
N GLU A 75 -11.16 0.20 -11.12
CA GLU A 75 -10.08 -0.53 -10.45
C GLU A 75 -8.76 0.19 -10.77
N SER A 76 -7.89 0.38 -9.79
CA SER A 76 -6.61 1.08 -9.98
C SER A 76 -5.75 0.41 -11.07
N SER A 77 -5.99 -0.89 -11.31
CA SER A 77 -5.32 -1.74 -12.30
C SER A 77 -6.18 -2.00 -13.55
N ALA A 78 -7.26 -1.24 -13.76
CA ALA A 78 -8.08 -1.36 -14.97
C ALA A 78 -7.17 -1.21 -16.20
N PRO A 79 -7.18 -2.18 -17.14
CA PRO A 79 -6.31 -2.16 -18.30
C PRO A 79 -6.46 -0.86 -19.07
N ASN A 80 -5.34 -0.21 -19.38
CA ASN A 80 -5.30 0.87 -20.35
C ASN A 80 -4.16 0.68 -21.35
N ALA A 81 -4.28 1.37 -22.47
CA ALA A 81 -3.35 1.26 -23.59
C ALA A 81 -2.01 1.99 -23.38
N LYS A 82 -1.81 2.70 -22.25
CA LYS A 82 -0.55 3.43 -22.03
C LYS A 82 0.59 2.43 -21.91
N LYS A 83 1.63 2.60 -22.74
CA LYS A 83 2.78 1.67 -22.85
C LYS A 83 3.40 1.33 -21.49
N TRP A 84 3.57 2.32 -20.61
CA TRP A 84 4.17 2.11 -19.30
C TRP A 84 3.36 1.21 -18.36
N ARG A 85 2.05 1.06 -18.58
CA ARG A 85 1.20 0.17 -17.79
C ARG A 85 1.36 -1.31 -18.13
N GLN A 86 2.02 -1.61 -19.25
CA GLN A 86 2.33 -2.98 -19.66
C GLN A 86 3.69 -3.44 -19.12
N TYR A 87 4.53 -2.53 -18.62
CA TYR A 87 5.82 -2.89 -18.04
C TYR A 87 5.63 -3.66 -16.74
N THR A 88 6.25 -4.83 -16.68
CA THR A 88 6.28 -5.70 -15.50
C THR A 88 7.34 -5.22 -14.51
N ARG A 89 7.25 -5.69 -13.26
CA ARG A 89 8.31 -5.47 -12.27
C ARG A 89 9.70 -5.89 -12.75
N ARG A 90 9.81 -7.04 -13.42
CA ARG A 90 11.09 -7.52 -14.00
C ARG A 90 11.66 -6.50 -14.99
N GLN A 91 10.83 -5.96 -15.87
CA GLN A 91 11.26 -4.98 -16.87
C GLN A 91 11.68 -3.65 -16.22
N ILE A 92 11.02 -3.25 -15.13
CA ILE A 92 11.31 -2.01 -14.42
C ILE A 92 12.56 -2.15 -13.55
N ASP A 93 12.59 -3.14 -12.65
CA ASP A 93 13.63 -3.28 -11.63
C ASP A 93 14.82 -4.12 -12.10
N GLY A 94 14.61 -5.10 -12.98
CA GLY A 94 15.66 -5.99 -13.48
C GLY A 94 16.31 -5.51 -14.77
N GLU A 95 15.49 -5.12 -15.75
CA GLU A 95 15.97 -4.65 -17.07
C GLU A 95 16.18 -3.13 -17.13
N GLY A 96 15.70 -2.38 -16.13
CA GLY A 96 15.93 -0.94 -16.03
C GLY A 96 15.23 -0.12 -17.11
N ILE A 97 14.08 -0.55 -17.65
CA ILE A 97 13.39 0.12 -18.78
C ILE A 97 13.03 1.60 -18.51
N LEU A 98 12.97 2.00 -17.24
CA LEU A 98 12.69 3.37 -16.80
C LEU A 98 13.95 4.20 -16.50
N ALA A 99 15.15 3.59 -16.52
CA ALA A 99 16.39 4.29 -16.24
C ALA A 99 16.63 5.43 -17.23
N GLY A 100 17.23 6.53 -16.73
CA GLY A 100 17.55 7.71 -17.54
C GLY A 100 16.35 8.59 -17.92
N ARG A 101 15.12 8.21 -17.54
CA ARG A 101 13.90 8.98 -17.83
C ARG A 101 13.58 10.07 -16.80
N LYS A 102 14.43 10.27 -15.79
CA LYS A 102 14.23 11.22 -14.68
C LYS A 102 12.89 11.00 -13.95
N LEU A 103 12.59 9.72 -13.71
CA LEU A 103 11.36 9.27 -13.05
C LEU A 103 11.58 8.85 -11.59
N GLU A 104 12.83 8.67 -11.19
CA GLU A 104 13.24 8.36 -9.84
C GLU A 104 12.86 9.52 -8.91
N ILE A 105 12.20 9.24 -7.79
CA ILE A 105 11.85 10.26 -6.77
C ILE A 105 12.62 10.08 -5.47
N ALA A 106 13.10 8.87 -5.21
CA ALA A 106 14.02 8.53 -4.12
C ALA A 106 14.67 7.18 -4.40
N TRP A 107 15.77 6.90 -3.70
CA TRP A 107 16.46 5.62 -3.70
C TRP A 107 16.47 5.04 -2.30
N LEU A 108 16.14 3.76 -2.18
CA LEU A 108 16.14 2.99 -0.95
C LEU A 108 17.39 2.10 -0.87
N GLU A 109 17.78 1.76 0.35
CA GLU A 109 18.91 0.87 0.63
C GLU A 109 18.57 -0.61 0.46
N ASN A 110 17.33 -0.99 0.77
CA ASN A 110 16.91 -2.39 0.83
C ASN A 110 15.76 -2.66 -0.15
N ASP A 111 15.93 -3.65 -1.03
CA ASP A 111 14.92 -3.99 -2.03
C ASP A 111 13.69 -4.68 -1.42
N VAL A 112 13.88 -5.43 -0.33
CA VAL A 112 12.77 -6.07 0.40
C VAL A 112 11.86 -5.00 1.01
N ASP A 113 12.43 -4.00 1.67
CA ASP A 113 11.66 -2.86 2.18
C ASP A 113 10.99 -2.07 1.05
N ARG A 114 11.69 -1.88 -0.08
CA ARG A 114 11.09 -1.30 -1.29
C ARG A 114 9.89 -2.12 -1.75
N PHE A 115 9.97 -3.44 -1.81
CA PHE A 115 8.85 -4.30 -2.22
C PHE A 115 7.68 -4.19 -1.24
N PHE A 116 7.94 -4.19 0.07
CA PHE A 116 6.87 -4.02 1.06
C PHE A 116 6.25 -2.61 1.01
N LEU A 117 7.00 -1.55 0.70
CA LEU A 117 6.42 -0.24 0.41
C LEU A 117 5.39 -0.32 -0.72
N HIS A 118 5.64 -1.11 -1.78
CA HIS A 118 4.66 -1.31 -2.85
C HIS A 118 3.39 -2.05 -2.39
N ILE A 119 3.51 -2.94 -1.40
CA ILE A 119 2.36 -3.64 -0.82
C ILE A 119 1.55 -2.67 0.06
N GLN A 120 2.21 -1.91 0.92
CA GLN A 120 1.56 -0.95 1.82
C GLN A 120 0.95 0.24 1.04
N GLY A 121 1.60 0.66 -0.05
CA GLY A 121 1.13 1.73 -0.93
C GLY A 121 1.43 3.14 -0.42
N SER A 122 1.89 3.29 0.82
CA SER A 122 2.39 4.55 1.38
C SER A 122 3.43 4.28 2.46
N GLY A 123 4.16 5.31 2.87
CA GLY A 123 5.19 5.25 3.90
C GLY A 123 5.75 6.65 4.21
N GLN A 124 6.76 6.69 5.06
CA GLN A 124 7.55 7.88 5.38
C GLN A 124 9.00 7.64 4.95
N LEU A 125 9.60 8.61 4.26
CA LEU A 125 11.01 8.59 3.89
C LEU A 125 11.76 9.59 4.74
N ASN A 126 12.79 9.13 5.43
CA ASN A 126 13.79 9.96 6.08
C ASN A 126 14.96 10.13 5.13
N PHE A 127 15.32 11.37 4.82
CA PHE A 127 16.44 11.68 3.95
C PHE A 127 17.69 12.00 4.76
N ARG A 128 18.84 11.78 4.14
CA ARG A 128 20.16 12.01 4.75
C ARG A 128 20.44 13.46 5.15
N ASP A 129 19.69 14.41 4.59
CA ASP A 129 19.75 15.84 4.94
C ASP A 129 18.92 16.18 6.20
N GLY A 130 18.35 15.18 6.87
CA GLY A 130 17.49 15.34 8.04
C GLY A 130 16.03 15.68 7.69
N THR A 131 15.70 15.87 6.41
CA THR A 131 14.32 16.11 5.99
C THR A 131 13.54 14.80 5.94
N ALA A 132 12.22 14.90 6.12
CA ALA A 132 11.33 13.75 5.98
C ALA A 132 10.21 14.07 4.99
N SER A 133 9.75 13.07 4.25
CA SER A 133 8.64 13.21 3.30
C SER A 133 7.74 11.99 3.31
N GLY A 134 6.43 12.23 3.25
CA GLY A 134 5.47 11.17 2.99
C GLY A 134 5.64 10.65 1.56
N VAL A 135 5.65 9.34 1.38
CA VAL A 135 5.59 8.70 0.07
C VAL A 135 4.22 8.05 -0.10
N HIS A 136 3.51 8.41 -1.16
CA HIS A 136 2.12 7.98 -1.37
C HIS A 136 1.93 7.36 -2.73
N PHE A 137 0.99 6.41 -2.81
CA PHE A 137 0.48 5.86 -4.06
C PHE A 137 0.10 6.97 -5.05
N ALA A 138 0.68 6.89 -6.25
CA ALA A 138 0.33 7.73 -7.39
C ALA A 138 -0.38 6.93 -8.48
N GLY A 139 -0.04 5.64 -8.64
CA GLY A 139 -0.71 4.77 -9.60
C GLY A 139 -0.10 3.37 -9.65
N VAL A 140 -0.63 2.53 -10.53
CA VAL A 140 -0.20 1.14 -10.70
C VAL A 140 -0.25 0.75 -12.17
N ASN A 141 0.58 -0.20 -12.57
CA ASN A 141 0.49 -0.87 -13.86
C ASN A 141 -0.75 -1.80 -13.94
N ASN A 142 -0.96 -2.46 -15.09
CA ASN A 142 -2.19 -3.23 -15.37
C ASN A 142 -2.24 -4.60 -14.65
N TYR A 143 -1.23 -4.97 -13.88
CA TYR A 143 -1.14 -6.31 -13.30
C TYR A 143 -1.72 -6.38 -11.90
N LYS A 144 -2.48 -7.45 -11.64
CA LYS A 144 -2.98 -7.81 -10.32
C LYS A 144 -1.82 -8.21 -9.40
N PHE A 145 -2.01 -8.02 -8.10
CA PHE A 145 -1.04 -8.43 -7.10
C PHE A 145 -0.89 -9.95 -7.08
N GLY A 146 0.34 -10.45 -7.20
CA GLY A 146 0.69 -11.85 -6.97
C GLY A 146 1.07 -12.06 -5.51
N GLY A 147 0.39 -12.99 -4.82
CA GLY A 147 0.65 -13.28 -3.41
C GLY A 147 2.02 -13.94 -3.19
N LEU A 148 3.01 -13.14 -2.79
CA LEU A 148 4.39 -13.57 -2.52
C LEU A 148 4.46 -14.72 -1.50
N GLY A 149 3.88 -14.54 -0.31
CA GLY A 149 3.91 -15.55 0.76
C GLY A 149 3.26 -16.88 0.35
N LYS A 150 2.09 -16.82 -0.32
CA LYS A 150 1.41 -18.04 -0.82
C LYS A 150 2.30 -18.84 -1.76
N ARG A 151 3.12 -18.16 -2.56
CA ARG A 151 4.03 -18.83 -3.48
C ARG A 151 5.25 -19.41 -2.79
N MET A 152 5.89 -18.67 -1.89
CA MET A 152 7.01 -19.18 -1.11
C MET A 152 6.61 -20.43 -0.31
N ILE A 153 5.38 -20.47 0.23
CA ILE A 153 4.82 -21.66 0.87
C ILE A 153 4.63 -22.80 -0.14
N SER A 154 4.09 -22.51 -1.33
CA SER A 154 3.91 -23.51 -2.39
C SER A 154 5.23 -24.10 -2.88
N ASP A 155 6.31 -23.33 -2.85
CA ASP A 155 7.66 -23.75 -3.23
C ASP A 155 8.39 -24.43 -2.07
N GLY A 156 7.76 -24.52 -0.88
CA GLY A 156 8.29 -25.21 0.30
C GLY A 156 9.45 -24.49 1.00
N VAL A 157 9.69 -23.21 0.70
CA VAL A 157 10.82 -22.45 1.27
C VAL A 157 10.49 -21.76 2.59
N ILE A 158 9.21 -21.60 2.90
CA ILE A 158 8.72 -21.11 4.20
C ILE A 158 7.46 -21.89 4.61
N ASP A 159 7.21 -21.97 5.90
CA ASP A 159 6.00 -22.58 6.43
C ASP A 159 4.77 -21.65 6.34
N LEU A 160 3.57 -22.23 6.48
CA LEU A 160 2.31 -21.48 6.51
C LEU A 160 2.30 -20.40 7.61
N SER A 161 2.95 -20.70 8.75
CA SER A 161 3.11 -19.79 9.90
C SER A 161 4.08 -18.63 9.61
N GLU A 162 4.94 -18.78 8.60
CA GLU A 162 5.96 -17.82 8.20
C GLU A 162 5.52 -16.95 7.01
N GLY A 163 4.32 -17.18 6.47
CA GLY A 163 3.75 -16.39 5.37
C GLY A 163 3.44 -14.92 5.71
N SER A 164 3.77 -14.46 6.92
CA SER A 164 3.68 -13.06 7.34
C SER A 164 4.80 -12.21 6.74
N MET A 165 4.66 -10.89 6.77
CA MET A 165 5.73 -9.98 6.33
C MET A 165 7.03 -10.23 7.09
N GLN A 166 6.95 -10.51 8.40
CA GLN A 166 8.11 -10.76 9.25
C GLN A 166 8.84 -12.04 8.83
N GLY A 167 8.11 -13.13 8.60
CA GLY A 167 8.71 -14.40 8.15
C GLY A 167 9.35 -14.28 6.77
N ILE A 168 8.67 -13.63 5.83
CA ILE A 168 9.23 -13.36 4.49
C ILE A 168 10.49 -12.48 4.56
N LYS A 169 10.51 -11.43 5.39
CA LYS A 169 11.70 -10.59 5.59
C LYS A 169 12.87 -11.38 6.19
N LYS A 170 12.58 -12.27 7.15
CA LYS A 170 13.59 -13.15 7.73
C LYS A 170 14.20 -14.06 6.66
N TYR A 171 13.36 -14.72 5.87
CA TYR A 171 13.81 -15.60 4.78
C TYR A 171 14.79 -14.89 3.83
N PHE A 172 14.43 -13.70 3.31
CA PHE A 172 15.31 -12.98 2.37
C PHE A 172 16.58 -12.41 2.99
N LYS A 173 16.63 -12.28 4.32
CA LYS A 173 17.87 -11.94 5.01
C LYS A 173 18.86 -13.10 4.98
N GLU A 174 18.35 -14.33 5.10
CA GLU A 174 19.12 -15.57 5.07
C GLU A 174 19.41 -16.04 3.63
N HIS A 175 18.51 -15.72 2.69
CA HIS A 175 18.57 -16.11 1.28
C HIS A 175 18.42 -14.91 0.32
N PRO A 176 19.39 -13.97 0.29
CA PRO A 176 19.31 -12.78 -0.56
C PRO A 176 19.30 -13.08 -2.07
N GLU A 177 19.87 -14.21 -2.49
CA GLU A 177 19.89 -14.70 -3.87
C GLU A 177 18.48 -14.95 -4.45
N ASP A 178 17.53 -15.29 -3.58
CA ASP A 178 16.16 -15.61 -3.97
C ASP A 178 15.26 -14.38 -4.18
N ILE A 179 15.71 -13.19 -3.76
CA ILE A 179 14.89 -11.97 -3.81
C ILE A 179 14.34 -11.74 -5.21
N GLN A 180 15.20 -11.74 -6.23
CA GLN A 180 14.79 -11.47 -7.60
C GLN A 180 13.91 -12.59 -8.16
N LYS A 181 14.23 -13.85 -7.83
CA LYS A 181 13.45 -15.03 -8.23
C LYS A 181 11.99 -14.86 -7.83
N TYR A 182 11.71 -14.41 -6.62
CA TYR A 182 10.34 -14.24 -6.14
C TYR A 182 9.71 -12.89 -6.53
N PHE A 183 10.46 -11.79 -6.45
CA PHE A 183 9.91 -10.45 -6.71
C PHE A 183 9.45 -10.31 -8.16
N PHE A 184 10.23 -10.80 -9.12
CA PHE A 184 9.91 -10.67 -10.55
C PHE A 184 8.69 -11.45 -10.99
N GLN A 185 8.21 -12.38 -10.17
CA GLN A 185 6.98 -13.10 -10.44
C GLN A 185 5.74 -12.26 -10.13
N ASN A 186 5.84 -11.28 -9.22
CA ASN A 186 4.81 -10.28 -9.02
C ASN A 186 4.95 -9.17 -10.08
N LYS A 187 4.27 -9.34 -11.23
CA LYS A 187 4.29 -8.37 -12.33
C LYS A 187 3.79 -6.98 -11.92
N ARG A 188 3.03 -6.86 -10.83
CA ARG A 188 2.47 -5.60 -10.32
C ARG A 188 3.57 -4.63 -9.88
N TYR A 189 3.44 -3.39 -10.34
CA TYR A 189 4.32 -2.28 -10.01
C TYR A 189 3.53 -1.03 -9.61
N VAL A 190 3.94 -0.40 -8.51
CA VAL A 190 3.30 0.77 -7.91
C VAL A 190 4.21 1.97 -8.11
N PHE A 191 3.62 3.06 -8.55
CA PHE A 191 4.27 4.36 -8.70
C PHE A 191 3.84 5.26 -7.56
N PHE A 192 4.72 6.17 -7.18
CA PHE A 192 4.58 6.99 -5.99
C PHE A 192 4.67 8.49 -6.29
N LYS A 193 4.31 9.29 -5.30
CA LYS A 193 4.57 10.73 -5.25
C LYS A 193 5.01 11.10 -3.84
N LEU A 194 5.92 12.06 -3.75
CA LEU A 194 6.30 12.65 -2.48
C LEU A 194 5.25 13.68 -2.05
N SER A 195 5.04 13.78 -0.74
CA SER A 195 4.26 14.84 -0.11
C SER A 195 5.10 15.52 0.95
N ASN A 196 5.10 16.85 0.92
CA ASN A 196 5.74 17.69 1.94
C ASN A 196 4.75 18.05 3.06
N LYS A 197 3.49 17.56 3.00
CA LYS A 197 2.42 17.93 3.94
C LYS A 197 1.61 16.70 4.37
N GLY A 198 1.41 16.58 5.67
CA GLY A 198 0.50 15.62 6.31
C GLY A 198 1.02 14.18 6.37
N GLY A 199 0.35 13.38 7.20
CA GLY A 199 0.58 11.94 7.33
C GLY A 199 0.17 11.12 6.10
N PRO A 200 0.25 9.78 6.17
CA PRO A 200 -0.06 8.90 5.06
C PRO A 200 -1.49 9.15 4.55
N ARG A 201 -1.67 9.32 3.24
CA ARG A 201 -3.00 9.48 2.62
C ARG A 201 -3.53 8.16 2.09
N GLY A 202 -4.82 7.92 2.31
CA GLY A 202 -5.51 6.74 1.81
C GLY A 202 -5.92 6.85 0.34
N SER A 203 -6.36 5.73 -0.24
CA SER A 203 -6.87 5.70 -1.62
C SER A 203 -8.16 6.49 -1.84
N GLY A 204 -8.81 6.97 -0.77
CA GLY A 204 -9.93 7.91 -0.81
C GLY A 204 -9.52 9.37 -0.88
N GLY A 205 -8.21 9.67 -0.85
CA GLY A 205 -7.68 11.03 -0.91
C GLY A 205 -7.58 11.75 0.43
N GLY A 206 -8.21 11.24 1.50
CA GLY A 206 -8.08 11.76 2.87
C GLY A 206 -6.76 11.35 3.55
N GLU A 207 -6.38 12.09 4.58
CA GLU A 207 -5.30 11.71 5.51
C GLU A 207 -5.75 10.54 6.40
N LEU A 208 -4.85 9.58 6.62
CA LEU A 208 -5.10 8.44 7.49
C LEU A 208 -4.77 8.82 8.93
N ILE A 209 -5.78 8.71 9.78
CA ILE A 209 -5.68 8.85 11.23
C ILE A 209 -5.43 7.47 11.83
N ASP A 210 -4.41 7.36 12.66
CA ASP A 210 -4.03 6.12 13.35
C ASP A 210 -5.21 5.54 14.15
N GLY A 211 -5.40 4.22 14.05
CA GLY A 211 -6.50 3.49 14.68
C GLY A 211 -7.92 3.87 14.25
N ARG A 212 -8.09 4.87 13.36
CA ARG A 212 -9.39 5.42 12.94
C ARG A 212 -9.65 5.29 11.45
N SER A 213 -8.65 4.87 10.68
CA SER A 213 -8.76 4.70 9.23
C SER A 213 -8.70 3.23 8.83
N ILE A 214 -9.64 2.80 7.98
CA ILE A 214 -9.69 1.44 7.45
C ILE A 214 -9.61 1.46 5.93
N ALA A 215 -8.98 0.43 5.35
CA ALA A 215 -9.05 0.16 3.92
C ALA A 215 -10.20 -0.82 3.66
N THR A 216 -11.01 -0.55 2.64
CA THR A 216 -12.21 -1.35 2.31
C THR A 216 -12.23 -1.75 0.84
N ASP A 217 -13.04 -2.76 0.51
CA ASP A 217 -13.45 -2.99 -0.87
C ASP A 217 -14.48 -1.92 -1.27
N LYS A 218 -14.08 -1.04 -2.21
CA LYS A 218 -14.91 0.08 -2.68
C LYS A 218 -16.19 -0.35 -3.38
N LYS A 219 -16.31 -1.60 -3.83
CA LYS A 219 -17.55 -2.16 -4.39
C LYS A 219 -18.60 -2.43 -3.31
N VAL A 220 -18.17 -2.61 -2.06
CA VAL A 220 -19.03 -2.93 -0.91
C VAL A 220 -19.17 -1.75 0.05
N SER A 221 -18.07 -1.06 0.34
CA SER A 221 -18.03 0.08 1.26
C SER A 221 -17.31 1.26 0.60
N PRO A 222 -18.04 2.31 0.17
CA PRO A 222 -17.45 3.45 -0.50
C PRO A 222 -16.50 4.22 0.42
N ALA A 223 -15.55 4.94 -0.18
CA ALA A 223 -14.61 5.75 0.59
C ALA A 223 -15.33 6.89 1.33
N GLY A 224 -14.86 7.20 2.54
CA GLY A 224 -15.39 8.30 3.36
C GLY A 224 -16.58 7.95 4.25
N GLY A 225 -17.11 6.72 4.13
CA GLY A 225 -18.16 6.24 5.04
C GLY A 225 -17.67 6.01 6.48
N LEU A 226 -18.56 6.20 7.45
CA LEU A 226 -18.31 5.84 8.84
C LEU A 226 -18.41 4.32 9.01
N ALA A 227 -17.52 3.76 9.83
CA ALA A 227 -17.53 2.34 10.18
C ALA A 227 -17.44 2.16 11.69
N PHE A 228 -18.34 1.33 12.23
CA PHE A 228 -18.21 0.78 13.57
C PHE A 228 -17.62 -0.62 13.46
N VAL A 229 -16.50 -0.87 14.14
CA VAL A 229 -15.81 -2.16 14.10
C VAL A 229 -15.66 -2.69 15.51
N GLN A 230 -16.16 -3.91 15.73
CA GLN A 230 -15.92 -4.67 16.95
C GLN A 230 -15.05 -5.87 16.61
N LEU A 231 -13.84 -5.91 17.17
CA LEU A 231 -12.87 -6.98 16.93
C LEU A 231 -11.98 -7.18 18.17
N ARG A 232 -11.39 -8.37 18.31
CA ARG A 232 -10.33 -8.62 19.30
C ARG A 232 -9.00 -8.15 18.74
N LYS A 233 -8.48 -7.02 19.23
CA LYS A 233 -7.24 -6.42 18.72
C LYS A 233 -6.07 -7.40 18.92
N PRO A 234 -5.28 -7.70 17.86
CA PRO A 234 -4.05 -8.47 18.03
C PRO A 234 -3.06 -7.63 18.84
N ILE A 235 -2.40 -8.26 19.82
CA ILE A 235 -1.36 -7.66 20.63
C ILE A 235 -0.06 -8.33 20.21
N LEU A 236 0.90 -7.56 19.72
CA LEU A 236 2.25 -8.06 19.45
C LEU A 236 2.93 -8.34 20.79
N ASN A 237 3.51 -9.52 20.95
CA ASN A 237 4.39 -9.79 22.07
C ASN A 237 5.77 -9.14 21.88
N ASN A 238 6.64 -9.26 22.88
CA ASN A 238 8.01 -8.69 22.84
C ASN A 238 8.87 -9.19 21.66
N ASN A 239 8.45 -10.26 20.98
CA ASN A 239 9.11 -10.81 19.81
C ASN A 239 8.44 -10.38 18.48
N ASN A 240 7.57 -9.37 18.51
CA ASN A 240 6.77 -8.91 17.37
C ASN A 240 5.94 -10.03 16.70
N LYS A 241 5.51 -11.03 17.49
CA LYS A 241 4.54 -12.06 17.10
C LYS A 241 3.14 -11.72 17.59
#